data_AF-A0A3A5APZ9-F1
#
_entry.id   AF-A0A3A5APZ9-F1
#
_cell.length_a   1.000
_cell.length_b   1.000
_cell.length_c   1.000
_cell.angle_alpha   90.00
_cell.angle_beta   90.00
_cell.angle_gamma   90.00
#
_symmetry.space_group_name_H-M   'P 1'
#
loop_
_entity.id
_entity.type
_entity.pdbx_description
1 polymer ?
#
loop_
_entity_poly.entity_id
_entity_poly.type
_entity_poly.pdbx_seq_one_letter_code
_entity_poly.pdbx_strand_id
1 'polypeptide(L)'
;MTTMYHAIDNPLIVQRFHKLTGLLLNILISYNFLPGNAYKLTKLYRHMIDSLALDSGAYSVYTGKANVTPSEYRRYIRRFGHLFDVIFSLDKDFNNPYDNFTTQYYLQMELPEQVRKPIPVIHDPVDPFGEFKTYADDGHTYIAIGSGKPVPDKVLHKMKTEYPDVKIHMFGKLNRKMLLEHKPYSADASTWAIAAGNGCFYYWDEEEKKEYTIYVGDSDKTPPGKKHFNQFQNREGLEKFLREKFGWTFKDLLSGPVENKRILNLYFFRQLEDLLKK
;
A
#
# COMPACT_ATOMS: atom_id res chain seq x y z
N MET A 1 8.36 9.76 -9.70
CA MET A 1 6.92 9.44 -9.81
C MET A 1 6.55 8.49 -8.69
N THR A 2 5.46 8.77 -7.96
CA THR A 2 5.04 7.97 -6.81
C THR A 2 4.31 6.70 -7.26
N THR A 3 4.76 5.54 -6.82
CA THR A 3 4.07 4.24 -7.01
C THR A 3 3.20 3.91 -5.80
N MET A 4 1.93 3.56 -6.01
CA MET A 4 0.96 3.29 -4.94
C MET A 4 0.67 1.80 -4.82
N TYR A 5 1.24 1.14 -3.81
CA TYR A 5 0.95 -0.26 -3.53
C TYR A 5 -0.36 -0.45 -2.77
N HIS A 6 -1.16 -1.42 -3.17
CA HIS A 6 -2.41 -1.77 -2.49
C HIS A 6 -2.22 -3.05 -1.68
N ALA A 7 -2.27 -2.91 -0.35
CA ALA A 7 -2.15 -4.03 0.58
C ALA A 7 -3.40 -4.91 0.51
N ILE A 8 -3.29 -6.11 -0.05
CA ILE A 8 -4.42 -7.05 -0.21
C ILE A 8 -4.29 -8.25 0.73
N ASP A 9 -5.42 -8.85 1.07
CA ASP A 9 -5.56 -10.12 1.78
C ASP A 9 -6.05 -11.27 0.87
N ASN A 10 -6.71 -10.92 -0.24
CA ASN A 10 -7.32 -11.86 -1.16
C ASN A 10 -6.97 -11.55 -2.63
N PRO A 11 -6.26 -12.44 -3.34
CA PRO A 11 -5.85 -12.23 -4.73
C PRO A 11 -7.01 -12.19 -5.73
N LEU A 12 -8.21 -12.65 -5.37
CA LEU A 12 -9.39 -12.55 -6.26
C LEU A 12 -9.75 -11.10 -6.57
N ILE A 13 -9.41 -10.14 -5.69
CA ILE A 13 -9.66 -8.72 -5.94
C ILE A 13 -8.89 -8.23 -7.17
N VAL A 14 -7.67 -8.74 -7.40
CA VAL A 14 -6.82 -8.37 -8.55
C VAL A 14 -7.50 -8.81 -9.84
N GLN A 15 -7.91 -10.07 -9.92
CA GLN A 15 -8.59 -10.61 -11.09
C GLN A 15 -9.88 -9.84 -11.38
N ARG A 16 -10.68 -9.59 -10.34
CA ARG A 16 -11.94 -8.88 -10.47
C ARG A 16 -11.74 -7.44 -10.94
N PHE A 17 -10.76 -6.73 -10.36
CA PHE A 17 -10.42 -5.37 -10.75
C PHE A 17 -10.03 -5.31 -12.21
N HIS A 18 -9.06 -6.12 -12.62
CA HIS A 18 -8.57 -6.12 -14.00
C HIS A 18 -9.68 -6.47 -15.01
N LYS A 19 -10.56 -7.43 -14.71
CA LYS A 19 -11.70 -7.76 -15.59
C LYS A 19 -12.68 -6.61 -15.78
N LEU A 20 -12.89 -5.79 -14.76
CA LEU A 20 -13.84 -4.67 -14.80
C LEU A 20 -13.25 -3.43 -15.44
N THR A 21 -11.95 -3.17 -15.21
CA THR A 21 -11.34 -1.89 -15.57
C THR A 21 -10.32 -1.98 -16.70
N GLY A 22 -9.78 -3.18 -16.96
CA GLY A 22 -8.63 -3.37 -17.85
C GLY A 22 -7.31 -2.76 -17.33
N LEU A 23 -7.30 -2.25 -16.09
CA LEU A 23 -6.15 -1.58 -15.50
C LEU A 23 -5.33 -2.53 -14.63
N LEU A 24 -4.01 -2.31 -14.62
CA LEU A 24 -3.08 -2.98 -13.72
C LEU A 24 -2.98 -2.24 -12.38
N LEU A 25 -2.66 -2.99 -11.32
CA LEU A 25 -2.45 -2.48 -9.98
C LEU A 25 -1.05 -2.83 -9.47
N ASN A 26 -0.48 -1.95 -8.66
CA ASN A 26 0.68 -2.25 -7.82
C ASN A 26 0.17 -2.93 -6.54
N ILE A 27 0.57 -4.18 -6.32
CA ILE A 27 0.03 -5.02 -5.24
C ILE A 27 1.09 -5.20 -4.16
N LEU A 28 0.69 -5.05 -2.91
CA LEU A 28 1.47 -5.47 -1.76
C LEU A 28 0.74 -6.62 -1.06
N ILE A 29 1.47 -7.70 -0.81
CA ILE A 29 0.97 -8.85 -0.05
C ILE A 29 1.89 -9.07 1.16
N SER A 30 1.29 -9.18 2.34
CA SER A 30 2.05 -9.54 3.54
C SER A 30 2.42 -11.02 3.50
N TYR A 31 3.60 -11.36 3.99
CA TYR A 31 4.08 -12.73 4.12
C TYR A 31 3.06 -13.64 4.81
N ASN A 32 2.35 -13.12 5.81
CA ASN A 32 1.31 -13.85 6.56
C ASN A 32 0.10 -14.23 5.70
N PHE A 33 -0.16 -13.52 4.61
CA PHE A 33 -1.24 -13.80 3.68
C PHE A 33 -0.79 -14.57 2.43
N LEU A 34 0.49 -14.94 2.32
CA LEU A 34 0.97 -15.74 1.18
C LEU A 34 0.49 -17.20 1.16
N PRO A 35 0.33 -17.91 2.29
CA PRO A 35 -0.21 -19.28 2.28
C PRO A 35 -1.55 -19.34 1.52
N GLY A 36 -1.62 -20.18 0.48
CA GLY A 36 -2.81 -20.30 -0.39
C GLY A 36 -2.97 -19.21 -1.47
N ASN A 37 -2.19 -18.13 -1.42
CA ASN A 37 -2.30 -16.99 -2.34
C ASN A 37 -1.08 -16.80 -3.25
N ALA A 38 0.10 -17.29 -2.86
CA ALA A 38 1.36 -17.07 -3.58
C ALA A 38 1.28 -17.42 -5.08
N TYR A 39 0.82 -18.63 -5.42
CA TYR A 39 0.68 -19.05 -6.82
C TYR A 39 -0.24 -18.13 -7.64
N LYS A 40 -1.31 -17.63 -7.02
CA LYS A 40 -2.26 -16.74 -7.71
C LYS A 40 -1.59 -15.43 -8.08
N LEU A 41 -0.82 -14.83 -7.19
CA LEU A 41 -0.18 -13.53 -7.43
C LEU A 41 1.07 -13.62 -8.31
N THR A 42 1.90 -14.65 -8.10
CA THR A 42 3.20 -14.76 -8.79
C THR A 42 3.12 -15.46 -10.14
N LYS A 43 2.04 -16.20 -10.42
CA LYS A 43 1.83 -16.89 -11.69
C LYS A 43 0.49 -16.59 -12.33
N LEU A 44 -0.62 -16.99 -11.70
CA LEU A 44 -1.93 -16.99 -12.36
C LEU A 44 -2.42 -15.58 -12.77
N TYR A 45 -2.24 -14.60 -11.88
CA TYR A 45 -2.68 -13.21 -12.04
C TYR A 45 -1.51 -12.25 -12.26
N ARG A 46 -0.27 -12.73 -12.45
CA ARG A 46 0.91 -11.85 -12.56
C ARG A 46 0.78 -10.85 -13.72
N HIS A 47 0.15 -11.26 -14.83
CA HIS A 47 -0.12 -10.42 -15.99
C HIS A 47 -1.20 -9.33 -15.75
N MET A 48 -1.90 -9.39 -14.61
CA MET A 48 -2.91 -8.40 -14.17
C MET A 48 -2.35 -7.44 -13.11
N ILE A 49 -1.06 -7.56 -12.79
CA ILE A 49 -0.35 -6.80 -11.76
C ILE A 49 0.76 -6.02 -12.46
N ASP A 50 0.93 -4.75 -12.09
CA ASP A 50 2.02 -3.91 -12.58
C ASP A 50 3.31 -4.30 -11.82
N SER A 51 3.38 -3.92 -10.55
CA SER A 51 4.43 -4.33 -9.60
C SER A 51 3.87 -5.19 -8.44
N LEU A 52 4.61 -6.20 -8.01
CA LEU A 52 4.29 -7.05 -6.87
C LEU A 52 5.32 -6.88 -5.73
N ALA A 53 4.88 -6.33 -4.61
CA ALA A 53 5.65 -6.16 -3.39
C ALA A 53 5.34 -7.23 -2.34
N LEU A 54 6.38 -7.72 -1.66
CA LEU A 54 6.30 -8.56 -0.48
C LEU A 54 6.57 -7.72 0.77
N ASP A 55 5.55 -7.58 1.61
CA ASP A 55 5.71 -7.10 2.98
C ASP A 55 6.05 -8.29 3.90
N SER A 56 6.99 -8.10 4.83
CA SER A 56 7.42 -9.12 5.78
C SER A 56 6.35 -9.50 6.80
N GLY A 57 5.34 -8.66 6.98
CA GLY A 57 4.31 -8.83 8.00
C GLY A 57 4.78 -8.46 9.41
N ALA A 58 5.82 -7.63 9.53
CA ALA A 58 6.34 -7.12 10.79
C ALA A 58 5.24 -6.57 11.71
N TYR A 59 4.26 -5.84 11.16
CA TYR A 59 3.13 -5.33 11.95
C TYR A 59 2.30 -6.43 12.63
N SER A 60 2.06 -7.56 11.95
CA SER A 60 1.34 -8.70 12.55
C SER A 60 2.18 -9.39 13.63
N VAL A 61 3.50 -9.45 13.46
CA VAL A 61 4.41 -9.98 14.48
C VAL A 61 4.42 -9.07 15.70
N TYR A 62 4.60 -7.76 15.49
CA TYR A 62 4.59 -6.74 16.54
C TYR A 62 3.28 -6.72 17.35
N THR A 63 2.13 -6.93 16.68
CA THR A 63 0.82 -7.00 17.34
C THR A 63 0.46 -8.38 17.90
N GLY A 64 1.36 -9.36 17.83
CA GLY A 64 1.16 -10.71 18.36
C GLY A 64 0.16 -11.55 17.56
N LYS A 65 -0.17 -11.16 16.32
CA LYS A 65 -1.12 -11.87 15.44
C LYS A 65 -0.46 -12.92 14.55
N ALA A 66 0.86 -12.89 14.43
CA ALA A 66 1.65 -13.84 13.66
C ALA A 66 2.99 -14.10 14.34
N ASN A 67 3.60 -15.23 14.02
CA ASN A 67 4.95 -15.55 14.43
C ASN A 67 5.78 -15.82 13.18
N VAL A 68 6.57 -14.82 12.77
CA VAL A 68 7.48 -14.92 11.62
C VAL A 68 8.89 -14.73 12.14
N THR A 69 9.73 -15.75 11.98
CA THR A 69 11.14 -15.63 12.35
C THR A 69 11.98 -15.09 11.19
N PRO A 70 13.10 -14.38 11.46
CA PRO A 70 14.04 -13.98 10.41
C PRO A 70 14.52 -15.15 9.55
N SER A 71 14.76 -16.32 10.16
CA SER A 71 15.21 -17.54 9.47
C SER A 71 14.17 -18.07 8.47
N GLU A 72 12.90 -18.12 8.86
CA GLU A 72 11.81 -18.54 7.98
C GLU A 72 11.64 -17.57 6.80
N TYR A 73 11.62 -16.27 7.10
CA TYR A 73 11.46 -15.25 6.07
C TYR A 73 12.64 -15.23 5.09
N ARG A 74 13.88 -15.33 5.59
CA ARG A 74 15.09 -15.47 4.76
C ARG A 74 15.00 -16.68 3.84
N ARG A 75 14.61 -17.84 4.37
CA ARG A 75 14.46 -19.08 3.58
C ARG A 75 13.46 -18.89 2.45
N TYR A 76 12.35 -18.20 2.72
CA TYR A 76 11.35 -17.88 1.70
C TYR A 76 11.92 -16.95 0.62
N ILE A 77 12.52 -15.83 1.01
CA ILE A 77 13.11 -14.86 0.07
C ILE A 77 14.19 -15.50 -0.80
N ARG A 78 15.09 -16.31 -0.22
CA ARG A 78 16.12 -17.03 -1.00
C ARG A 78 15.51 -17.94 -2.06
N ARG A 79 14.37 -18.57 -1.77
CA ARG A 79 13.73 -19.52 -2.68
C ARG A 79 12.82 -18.85 -3.72
N PHE A 80 12.10 -17.81 -3.32
CA PHE A 80 10.98 -17.26 -4.09
C PHE A 80 11.03 -15.74 -4.28
N GLY A 81 12.02 -15.05 -3.71
CA GLY A 81 12.14 -13.59 -3.77
C GLY A 81 12.22 -13.03 -5.19
N HIS A 82 12.77 -13.79 -6.14
CA HIS A 82 12.83 -13.44 -7.56
C HIS A 82 11.45 -13.31 -8.23
N LEU A 83 10.38 -13.75 -7.58
CA LEU A 83 9.00 -13.60 -8.04
C LEU A 83 8.38 -12.25 -7.67
N PHE A 84 9.08 -11.43 -6.88
CA PHE A 84 8.63 -10.14 -6.39
C PHE A 84 9.52 -9.02 -6.93
N ASP A 85 8.89 -7.90 -7.28
CA ASP A 85 9.59 -6.70 -7.77
C ASP A 85 10.18 -5.89 -6.61
N VAL A 86 9.55 -6.01 -5.43
CA VAL A 86 9.91 -5.33 -4.19
C VAL A 86 9.78 -6.29 -3.02
N ILE A 87 10.74 -6.26 -2.10
CA ILE A 87 10.73 -7.07 -0.87
C ILE A 87 11.08 -6.13 0.28
N PHE A 88 10.24 -6.03 1.29
CA PHE A 88 10.53 -5.27 2.51
C PHE A 88 11.14 -6.18 3.58
N SER A 89 12.01 -5.59 4.40
CA SER A 89 12.65 -6.29 5.50
C SER A 89 11.68 -6.66 6.63
N LEU A 90 12.12 -7.55 7.52
CA LEU A 90 11.39 -7.91 8.73
C LEU A 90 11.86 -7.03 9.91
N ASP A 91 11.24 -5.87 10.07
CA ASP A 91 11.42 -4.86 11.11
C ASP A 91 10.57 -5.15 12.36
N LYS A 92 10.60 -6.38 12.88
CA LYS A 92 9.62 -6.86 13.88
C LYS A 92 9.63 -6.10 15.22
N ASP A 93 10.72 -5.39 15.58
CA ASP A 93 10.81 -4.63 16.83
C ASP A 93 10.90 -3.12 16.56
N PHE A 94 9.75 -2.44 16.62
CA PHE A 94 9.65 -1.01 16.33
C PHE A 94 10.37 -0.12 17.35
N ASN A 95 10.85 -0.69 18.46
CA ASN A 95 11.57 0.04 19.51
C ASN A 95 13.05 -0.31 19.56
N ASN A 96 13.54 -1.23 18.72
CA ASN A 96 14.93 -1.69 18.72
C ASN A 96 15.57 -1.58 17.33
N PRO A 97 16.05 -0.38 16.94
CA PRO A 97 16.73 -0.18 15.66
C PRO A 97 17.92 -1.11 15.43
N TYR A 98 18.62 -1.51 16.49
CA TYR A 98 19.75 -2.44 16.39
C TYR A 98 19.33 -3.86 16.02
N ASP A 99 18.24 -4.39 16.60
CA ASP A 99 17.68 -5.69 16.18
C ASP A 99 17.20 -5.66 14.73
N ASN A 100 16.57 -4.56 14.29
CA ASN A 100 16.14 -4.39 12.91
C ASN A 100 17.34 -4.31 11.95
N PHE A 101 18.40 -3.60 12.33
CA PHE A 101 19.64 -3.52 11.56
C PHE A 101 20.30 -4.89 11.43
N THR A 102 20.51 -5.62 12.53
CA THR A 102 21.11 -6.96 12.48
C THR A 102 20.25 -7.95 11.68
N THR A 103 18.93 -7.87 11.81
CA THR A 103 17.98 -8.64 10.99
C THR A 103 18.12 -8.30 9.51
N GLN A 104 18.23 -7.01 9.16
CA GLN A 104 18.44 -6.55 7.79
C GLN A 104 19.69 -7.17 7.16
N TYR A 105 20.83 -7.18 7.85
CA TYR A 105 22.05 -7.85 7.34
C TYR A 105 21.84 -9.36 7.20
N TYR A 106 21.27 -10.00 8.22
CA TYR A 106 21.01 -11.44 8.19
C TYR A 106 20.15 -11.86 6.99
N LEU A 107 19.10 -11.10 6.66
CA LEU A 107 18.24 -11.35 5.51
C LEU A 107 18.96 -11.21 4.17
N GLN A 108 20.00 -10.37 4.10
CA GLN A 108 20.79 -10.11 2.89
C GLN A 108 21.90 -11.13 2.63
N MET A 109 22.32 -11.89 3.65
CA MET A 109 23.39 -12.86 3.51
C MET A 109 23.02 -13.98 2.52
N GLU A 110 23.92 -14.25 1.56
CA GLU A 110 23.80 -15.33 0.58
C GLU A 110 22.49 -15.32 -0.23
N LEU A 111 21.98 -14.11 -0.53
CA LEU A 111 20.89 -13.97 -1.49
C LEU A 111 21.35 -14.39 -2.88
N PRO A 112 20.57 -15.21 -3.62
CA PRO A 112 20.85 -15.49 -5.02
C PRO A 112 20.86 -14.19 -5.84
N GLU A 113 21.67 -14.15 -6.90
CA GLU A 113 21.88 -12.95 -7.74
C GLU A 113 20.57 -12.37 -8.31
N GLN A 114 19.61 -13.23 -8.64
CA GLN A 114 18.30 -12.86 -9.16
C GLN A 114 17.33 -12.30 -8.10
N VAL A 115 17.68 -12.38 -6.81
CA VAL A 115 16.84 -11.91 -5.71
C VAL A 115 17.28 -10.51 -5.30
N ARG A 116 16.36 -9.55 -5.38
CA ARG A 116 16.60 -8.18 -4.93
C ARG A 116 16.85 -8.15 -3.43
N LYS A 117 17.78 -7.29 -3.00
CA LYS A 117 18.00 -7.01 -1.57
C LYS A 117 16.70 -6.52 -0.91
N PRO A 118 16.30 -7.08 0.25
CA PRO A 118 15.21 -6.54 1.03
C PRO A 118 15.44 -5.06 1.36
N ILE A 119 14.38 -4.27 1.23
CA ILE A 119 14.37 -2.84 1.53
C ILE A 119 14.34 -2.67 3.04
N PRO A 120 15.33 -1.98 3.64
CA PRO A 120 15.32 -1.67 5.06
C PRO A 120 14.18 -0.70 5.38
N VAL A 121 13.64 -0.80 6.59
CA VAL A 121 12.58 0.06 7.08
C VAL A 121 13.12 0.84 8.28
N ILE A 122 12.99 2.16 8.26
CA ILE A 122 13.40 3.02 9.37
C ILE A 122 12.25 3.17 10.37
N HIS A 123 12.60 3.07 11.66
CA HIS A 123 11.67 3.20 12.79
C HIS A 123 12.20 4.09 13.91
N ASP A 124 13.47 4.51 13.86
CA ASP A 124 14.10 5.28 14.93
C ASP A 124 13.34 6.59 15.17
N PRO A 125 12.71 6.75 16.34
CA PRO A 125 11.94 7.94 16.65
C PRO A 125 12.82 9.11 17.14
N VAL A 126 14.09 8.85 17.48
CA VAL A 126 15.05 9.81 18.02
C VAL A 126 15.92 10.38 16.91
N ASP A 127 16.54 9.52 16.10
CA ASP A 127 17.38 9.90 14.96
C ASP A 127 17.02 9.15 13.66
N PRO A 128 15.82 9.42 13.09
CA PRO A 128 15.42 8.80 11.83
C PRO A 128 16.36 9.12 10.65
N PHE A 129 17.06 10.27 10.70
CA PHE A 129 18.02 10.62 9.66
C PHE A 129 19.31 9.81 9.79
N GLY A 130 19.81 9.59 11.01
CA GLY A 130 20.98 8.74 11.26
C GLY A 130 20.74 7.30 10.82
N GLU A 131 19.58 6.72 11.14
CA GLU A 131 19.21 5.38 10.68
C GLU A 131 19.14 5.30 9.14
N PHE A 132 18.47 6.27 8.50
CA PHE A 132 18.40 6.36 7.05
C PHE A 132 19.79 6.49 6.41
N LYS A 133 20.63 7.38 6.93
CA LYS A 133 22.00 7.60 6.47
C LYS A 133 22.82 6.31 6.55
N THR A 134 22.67 5.56 7.64
CA THR A 134 23.37 4.28 7.81
C THR A 134 23.03 3.30 6.69
N TYR A 135 21.75 3.12 6.35
CA TYR A 135 21.36 2.25 5.24
C TYR A 135 21.79 2.81 3.88
N ALA A 136 21.69 4.13 3.67
CA ALA A 136 22.09 4.76 2.42
C ALA A 136 23.60 4.60 2.16
N ASP A 137 24.42 4.80 3.18
CA ASP A 137 25.88 4.64 3.13
C ASP A 137 26.30 3.17 2.94
N ASP A 138 25.49 2.21 3.40
CA ASP A 138 25.66 0.77 3.12
C ASP A 138 25.26 0.38 1.67
N GLY A 139 24.85 1.37 0.86
CA GLY A 139 24.53 1.21 -0.56
C GLY A 139 23.07 0.88 -0.85
N HIS A 140 22.15 1.07 0.09
CA HIS A 140 20.72 0.95 -0.18
C HIS A 140 20.20 2.14 -0.99
N THR A 141 19.78 1.87 -2.23
CA THR A 141 19.16 2.88 -3.12
C THR A 141 17.65 2.99 -2.95
N TYR A 142 17.07 2.23 -2.01
CA TYR A 142 15.65 2.21 -1.74
C TYR A 142 15.43 1.85 -0.26
N ILE A 143 14.81 2.77 0.48
CA ILE A 143 14.61 2.68 1.93
C ILE A 143 13.13 3.00 2.22
N ALA A 144 12.54 2.27 3.17
CA ALA A 144 11.16 2.49 3.61
C ALA A 144 11.11 3.24 4.94
N ILE A 145 10.03 3.99 5.15
CA ILE A 145 9.72 4.68 6.40
C ILE A 145 8.50 3.99 7.01
N GLY A 146 8.68 3.41 8.20
CA GLY A 146 7.65 2.66 8.90
C GLY A 146 6.42 3.50 9.27
N SER A 147 5.28 2.84 9.47
CA SER A 147 4.00 3.49 9.81
C SER A 147 3.88 3.91 11.28
N GLY A 148 4.98 3.86 12.04
CA GLY A 148 5.05 4.16 13.46
C GLY A 148 4.94 5.66 13.75
N LYS A 149 5.99 6.24 14.35
CA LYS A 149 6.02 7.69 14.60
C LYS A 149 6.28 8.43 13.29
N PRO A 150 5.52 9.51 12.99
CA PRO A 150 5.77 10.32 11.81
C PRO A 150 7.19 10.91 11.82
N VAL A 151 7.90 10.78 10.70
CA VAL A 151 9.17 11.46 10.49
C VAL A 151 8.89 12.94 10.21
N PRO A 152 9.54 13.89 10.90
CA PRO A 152 9.30 15.32 10.66
C PRO A 152 9.67 15.75 9.24
N ASP A 153 8.90 16.69 8.66
CA ASP A 153 9.09 17.19 7.29
C ASP A 153 10.52 17.68 7.02
N LYS A 154 11.14 18.37 7.99
CA LYS A 154 12.53 18.83 7.91
C LYS A 154 13.53 17.68 7.73
N VAL A 155 13.24 16.53 8.33
CA VAL A 155 14.08 15.32 8.25
C VAL A 155 13.87 14.65 6.90
N LEU A 156 12.62 14.51 6.45
CA LEU A 156 12.30 14.00 5.10
C LEU A 156 12.94 14.86 3.99
N HIS A 157 12.92 16.18 4.16
CA HIS A 157 13.57 17.11 3.25
C HIS A 157 15.09 16.89 3.26
N LYS A 158 15.71 16.80 4.44
CA LYS A 158 17.14 16.50 4.60
C LYS A 158 17.54 15.19 3.92
N MET A 159 16.77 14.10 4.11
CA MET A 159 17.00 12.81 3.44
C MET A 159 17.07 12.96 1.92
N LYS A 160 16.13 13.70 1.32
CA LYS A 160 16.06 13.90 -0.14
C LYS A 160 17.12 14.83 -0.68
N THR A 161 17.51 15.84 0.10
CA THR A 161 18.54 16.79 -0.30
C THR A 161 19.94 16.17 -0.22
N GLU A 162 20.23 15.39 0.82
CA GLU A 162 21.55 14.76 1.01
C GLU A 162 21.70 13.44 0.24
N TYR A 163 20.61 12.73 -0.04
CA TYR A 163 20.61 11.44 -0.76
C TYR A 163 19.56 11.44 -1.90
N PRO A 164 19.73 12.27 -2.94
CA PRO A 164 18.72 12.45 -4.00
C PRO A 164 18.45 11.19 -4.83
N ASP A 165 19.41 10.27 -4.90
CA ASP A 165 19.29 9.01 -5.65
C ASP A 165 18.62 7.88 -4.85
N VAL A 166 18.42 8.08 -3.54
CA VAL A 166 17.79 7.09 -2.67
C VAL A 166 16.27 7.23 -2.74
N LYS A 167 15.62 6.15 -3.20
CA LYS A 167 14.16 6.04 -3.27
C LYS A 167 13.59 5.88 -1.87
N ILE A 168 12.46 6.54 -1.61
CA ILE A 168 11.78 6.47 -0.31
C ILE A 168 10.39 5.84 -0.48
N HIS A 169 10.13 4.75 0.26
CA HIS A 169 8.79 4.17 0.44
C HIS A 169 8.15 4.69 1.73
N MET A 170 6.85 5.02 1.73
CA MET A 170 6.12 5.44 2.92
C MET A 170 5.09 4.38 3.33
N PHE A 171 5.22 3.81 4.53
CA PHE A 171 4.27 2.81 5.03
C PHE A 171 2.99 3.43 5.65
N GLY A 172 1.85 2.81 5.36
CA GLY A 172 0.70 2.66 6.27
C GLY A 172 -0.14 3.88 6.65
N LYS A 173 0.15 5.11 6.20
CA LYS A 173 -0.73 6.27 6.39
C LYS A 173 -0.66 7.24 5.20
N LEU A 174 -1.30 6.85 4.10
CA LEU A 174 -1.51 7.77 2.98
C LEU A 174 -2.45 8.88 3.40
N ASN A 175 -1.93 10.09 3.45
CA ASN A 175 -2.76 11.29 3.32
C ASN A 175 -2.31 12.03 2.05
N ARG A 176 -3.28 12.61 1.34
CA ARG A 176 -3.04 13.24 0.05
C ARG A 176 -2.04 14.39 0.14
N LYS A 177 -2.09 15.15 1.23
CA LYS A 177 -1.16 16.25 1.51
C LYS A 177 0.29 15.75 1.47
N MET A 178 0.61 14.69 2.21
CA MET A 178 1.92 14.04 2.23
C MET A 178 2.35 13.55 0.84
N LEU A 179 1.45 12.90 0.09
CA LEU A 179 1.76 12.41 -1.25
C LEU A 179 2.08 13.56 -2.23
N LEU A 180 1.37 14.69 -2.14
CA LEU A 180 1.58 15.85 -3.00
C LEU A 180 2.78 16.70 -2.60
N GLU A 181 2.98 16.91 -1.29
CA GLU A 181 4.06 17.75 -0.75
C GLU A 181 5.41 17.02 -0.82
N HIS A 182 5.44 15.76 -0.39
CA HIS A 182 6.70 15.02 -0.33
C HIS A 182 6.95 14.20 -1.59
N LYS A 183 5.93 13.73 -2.33
CA LYS A 183 6.12 12.92 -3.55
C LYS A 183 7.12 11.75 -3.33
N PRO A 184 6.87 10.85 -2.37
CA PRO A 184 7.76 9.72 -2.14
C PRO A 184 7.90 8.87 -3.42
N TYR A 185 8.96 8.06 -3.53
CA TYR A 185 9.10 7.17 -4.68
C TYR A 185 7.94 6.17 -4.73
N SER A 186 7.49 5.72 -3.57
CA SER A 186 6.32 4.86 -3.45
C SER A 186 5.68 4.98 -2.07
N ALA A 187 4.46 4.45 -1.95
CA ALA A 187 3.77 4.35 -0.68
C ALA A 187 2.73 3.22 -0.76
N ASP A 188 2.24 2.72 0.38
CA ASP A 188 1.20 1.69 0.40
C ASP A 188 -0.08 2.14 1.14
N ALA A 189 -1.20 1.53 0.79
CA ALA A 189 -2.47 1.72 1.49
C ALA A 189 -3.26 0.42 1.67
N SER A 190 -3.86 0.30 2.85
CA SER A 190 -4.95 -0.62 3.19
C SER A 190 -6.27 0.12 3.48
N THR A 191 -6.24 1.46 3.52
CA THR A 191 -7.39 2.32 3.85
C THR A 191 -8.57 2.13 2.90
N TRP A 192 -8.32 1.78 1.64
CA TRP A 192 -9.35 1.41 0.66
C TRP A 192 -10.20 0.22 1.11
N ALA A 193 -9.60 -0.80 1.73
CA ALA A 193 -10.31 -1.99 2.20
C ALA A 193 -11.10 -1.67 3.47
N ILE A 194 -10.50 -0.89 4.38
CA ILE A 194 -11.12 -0.44 5.64
C ILE A 194 -12.33 0.45 5.34
N ALA A 195 -12.22 1.39 4.39
CA ALA A 195 -13.33 2.25 3.99
C ALA A 195 -14.50 1.42 3.44
N ALA A 196 -14.22 0.46 2.55
CA ALA A 196 -15.23 -0.43 1.98
C ALA A 196 -15.96 -1.27 3.06
N GLY A 197 -15.22 -1.81 4.03
CA GLY A 197 -15.79 -2.55 5.16
C GLY A 197 -16.69 -1.70 6.06
N ASN A 198 -16.47 -0.38 6.10
CA ASN A 198 -17.30 0.59 6.81
C ASN A 198 -18.41 1.20 5.92
N GLY A 199 -18.79 0.52 4.84
CA GLY A 199 -19.86 0.97 3.93
C GLY A 199 -19.52 2.22 3.12
N CYS A 200 -18.24 2.52 2.94
CA CYS A 200 -17.78 3.74 2.27
C CYS A 200 -16.99 3.45 0.99
N PHE A 201 -17.06 4.38 0.05
CA PHE A 201 -16.12 4.42 -1.06
C PHE A 201 -15.62 5.83 -1.37
N TYR A 202 -14.47 5.93 -2.02
CA TYR A 202 -13.86 7.17 -2.46
C TYR A 202 -14.32 7.50 -3.89
N TYR A 203 -14.59 8.77 -4.13
CA TYR A 203 -15.02 9.28 -5.42
C TYR A 203 -14.26 10.57 -5.74
N TRP A 204 -13.78 10.69 -6.97
CA TRP A 204 -13.21 11.94 -7.49
C TRP A 204 -14.27 12.61 -8.36
N ASP A 205 -14.76 13.75 -7.91
CA ASP A 205 -15.66 14.58 -8.69
C ASP A 205 -14.84 15.41 -9.69
N GLU A 206 -14.99 15.10 -10.98
CA GLU A 206 -14.26 15.78 -12.05
C GLU A 206 -14.76 17.20 -12.30
N GLU A 207 -15.99 17.55 -11.92
CA GLU A 207 -16.55 18.90 -12.10
C GLU A 207 -16.02 19.82 -11.01
N GLU A 208 -16.06 19.35 -9.76
CA GLU A 208 -15.56 20.13 -8.62
C GLU A 208 -14.05 20.00 -8.40
N LYS A 209 -13.37 19.08 -9.12
CA LYS A 209 -11.97 18.70 -8.91
C LYS A 209 -11.67 18.37 -7.45
N LYS A 210 -12.56 17.56 -6.86
CA LYS A 210 -12.54 17.30 -5.42
C LYS A 210 -12.80 15.83 -5.08
N GLU A 211 -12.11 15.36 -4.05
CA GLU A 211 -12.32 14.02 -3.51
C GLU A 211 -13.43 14.00 -2.46
N TYR A 212 -14.19 12.92 -2.49
CA TYR A 212 -15.30 12.64 -1.59
C TYR A 212 -15.18 11.24 -1.00
N THR A 213 -15.54 11.12 0.27
CA THR A 213 -15.84 9.82 0.88
C THR A 213 -17.36 9.66 0.94
N ILE A 214 -17.89 8.79 0.08
CA ILE A 214 -19.31 8.52 -0.05
C ILE A 214 -19.68 7.35 0.87
N TYR A 215 -20.70 7.56 1.68
CA TYR A 215 -21.29 6.54 2.54
C TYR A 215 -22.58 6.00 1.91
N VAL A 216 -22.68 4.67 1.81
CA VAL A 216 -23.78 4.01 1.09
C VAL A 216 -25.03 3.86 1.96
N GLY A 217 -24.91 4.00 3.28
CA GLY A 217 -26.06 3.94 4.19
C GLY A 217 -26.25 2.58 4.88
N ASP A 218 -25.17 1.86 5.19
CA ASP A 218 -25.23 0.58 5.93
C ASP A 218 -25.72 0.75 7.40
N SER A 219 -26.04 1.98 7.83
CA SER A 219 -26.61 2.38 9.12
C SER A 219 -27.33 3.74 8.99
N ASP A 220 -28.28 4.00 9.90
CA ASP A 220 -29.13 5.20 9.86
C ASP A 220 -28.39 6.54 10.06
N LYS A 221 -27.17 6.51 10.61
CA LYS A 221 -26.36 7.71 10.87
C LYS A 221 -25.19 7.78 9.91
N THR A 222 -25.12 8.87 9.15
CA THR A 222 -23.95 9.18 8.32
C THR A 222 -22.76 9.52 9.23
N PRO A 223 -21.62 8.84 9.10
CA PRO A 223 -20.46 9.16 9.92
C PRO A 223 -19.90 10.56 9.63
N PRO A 224 -19.31 11.25 10.63
CA PRO A 224 -18.72 12.57 10.43
C PRO A 224 -17.71 12.60 9.27
N GLY A 225 -17.73 13.69 8.50
CA GLY A 225 -16.84 13.90 7.37
C GLY A 225 -17.18 13.11 6.10
N LYS A 226 -18.24 12.31 6.10
CA LYS A 226 -18.71 11.53 4.94
C LYS A 226 -19.97 12.16 4.33
N LYS A 227 -20.19 11.91 3.04
CA LYS A 227 -21.42 12.31 2.34
C LYS A 227 -22.28 11.08 2.10
N HIS A 228 -23.52 11.12 2.58
CA HIS A 228 -24.47 10.04 2.28
C HIS A 228 -24.78 10.03 0.77
N PHE A 229 -24.79 8.86 0.14
CA PHE A 229 -25.02 8.73 -1.30
C PHE A 229 -26.28 9.47 -1.77
N ASN A 230 -27.42 9.23 -1.10
CA ASN A 230 -28.70 9.88 -1.43
C ASN A 230 -28.74 11.39 -1.21
N GLN A 231 -27.77 11.96 -0.47
CA GLN A 231 -27.70 13.39 -0.16
C GLN A 231 -26.49 14.05 -0.85
N PHE A 232 -25.79 13.32 -1.71
CA PHE A 232 -24.63 13.85 -2.41
C PHE A 232 -25.08 14.85 -3.48
N GLN A 233 -24.52 16.06 -3.44
CA GLN A 233 -24.95 17.17 -4.29
C GLN A 233 -24.83 16.85 -5.79
N ASN A 234 -23.78 16.15 -6.21
CA ASN A 234 -23.58 15.69 -7.59
C ASN A 234 -23.91 14.19 -7.75
N ARG A 235 -25.07 13.77 -7.23
CA ARG A 235 -25.49 12.37 -7.28
C ARG A 235 -25.63 11.85 -8.71
N GLU A 236 -26.17 12.66 -9.63
CA GLU A 236 -26.36 12.26 -11.03
C GLU A 236 -25.02 11.96 -11.72
N GLY A 237 -24.01 12.82 -11.52
CA GLY A 237 -22.65 12.59 -12.02
C GLY A 237 -22.03 11.31 -11.45
N LEU A 238 -22.21 11.07 -10.15
CA LEU A 238 -21.75 9.84 -9.50
C LEU A 238 -22.46 8.58 -10.04
N GLU A 239 -23.79 8.61 -10.22
CA GLU A 239 -24.55 7.49 -10.78
C GLU A 239 -24.17 7.20 -12.23
N LYS A 240 -23.95 8.25 -13.03
CA LYS A 240 -23.45 8.14 -14.39
C LYS A 240 -22.07 7.48 -14.41
N PHE A 241 -21.14 7.95 -13.56
CA PHE A 241 -19.81 7.34 -13.42
C PHE A 241 -19.87 5.85 -13.10
N LEU A 242 -20.70 5.45 -12.13
CA LEU A 242 -20.85 4.04 -11.73
C LEU A 242 -21.38 3.18 -12.88
N ARG A 243 -22.37 3.68 -13.62
CA ARG A 243 -22.99 2.96 -14.74
C ARG A 243 -22.03 2.84 -15.92
N GLU A 244 -21.36 3.92 -16.30
CA GLU A 244 -20.47 3.94 -17.46
C GLU A 244 -19.16 3.16 -17.21
N LYS A 245 -18.60 3.23 -16.00
CA LYS A 245 -17.32 2.57 -15.69
C LYS A 245 -17.45 1.13 -15.25
N PHE A 246 -18.51 0.79 -14.51
CA PHE A 246 -18.63 -0.53 -13.89
C PHE A 246 -19.93 -1.25 -14.27
N GLY A 247 -20.86 -0.60 -14.97
CA GLY A 247 -22.20 -1.13 -15.19
C GLY A 247 -23.02 -1.22 -13.90
N TRP A 248 -22.65 -0.46 -12.87
CA TRP A 248 -23.26 -0.55 -11.53
C TRP A 248 -24.26 0.56 -11.25
N THR A 249 -25.15 0.25 -10.33
CA THR A 249 -26.12 1.16 -9.72
C THR A 249 -25.84 1.31 -8.23
N PHE A 250 -26.53 2.24 -7.57
CA PHE A 250 -26.50 2.35 -6.11
C PHE A 250 -26.82 1.03 -5.40
N LYS A 251 -27.77 0.26 -5.93
CA LYS A 251 -28.19 -1.04 -5.35
C LYS A 251 -27.04 -2.05 -5.32
N ASP A 252 -26.18 -2.03 -6.33
CA ASP A 252 -25.00 -2.90 -6.38
C ASP A 252 -23.97 -2.55 -5.30
N LEU A 253 -23.98 -1.32 -4.78
CA LEU A 253 -23.09 -0.89 -3.69
C LEU A 253 -23.71 -1.12 -2.31
N LEU A 254 -25.03 -0.95 -2.19
CA LEU A 254 -25.77 -1.09 -0.95
C LEU A 254 -26.02 -2.57 -0.60
N SER A 255 -26.61 -3.32 -1.51
CA SER A 255 -27.01 -4.72 -1.28
C SER A 255 -26.04 -5.72 -1.89
N GLY A 256 -25.06 -5.24 -2.66
CA GLY A 256 -24.04 -6.09 -3.28
C GLY A 256 -22.89 -6.43 -2.33
N PRO A 257 -21.95 -7.25 -2.82
CA PRO A 257 -20.78 -7.65 -2.04
C PRO A 257 -19.88 -6.45 -1.70
N VAL A 258 -19.24 -6.49 -0.52
CA VAL A 258 -18.28 -5.45 -0.07
C VAL A 258 -17.16 -5.21 -1.08
N GLU A 259 -16.83 -6.23 -1.85
CA GLU A 259 -15.88 -6.20 -2.94
C GLU A 259 -16.20 -5.12 -3.98
N ASN A 260 -17.47 -4.78 -4.22
CA ASN A 260 -17.82 -3.68 -5.15
C ASN A 260 -17.24 -2.36 -4.66
N LYS A 261 -17.42 -2.05 -3.36
CA LYS A 261 -16.85 -0.87 -2.71
C LYS A 261 -15.32 -0.92 -2.70
N ARG A 262 -14.73 -2.11 -2.48
CA ARG A 262 -13.26 -2.31 -2.57
C ARG A 262 -12.72 -1.98 -3.97
N ILE A 263 -13.39 -2.44 -5.03
CA ILE A 263 -13.01 -2.16 -6.42
C ILE A 263 -13.09 -0.65 -6.72
N LEU A 264 -14.15 0.03 -6.30
CA LEU A 264 -14.25 1.50 -6.45
C LEU A 264 -13.09 2.22 -5.77
N ASN A 265 -12.75 1.80 -4.54
CA ASN A 265 -11.66 2.43 -3.82
C ASN A 265 -10.31 2.20 -4.50
N LEU A 266 -10.04 0.98 -4.97
CA LEU A 266 -8.84 0.69 -5.75
C LEU A 266 -8.77 1.54 -7.03
N TYR A 267 -9.90 1.71 -7.72
CA TYR A 267 -9.97 2.55 -8.92
C TYR A 267 -9.65 4.02 -8.59
N PHE A 268 -10.21 4.55 -7.51
CA PHE A 268 -9.90 5.89 -7.01
C PHE A 268 -8.40 6.06 -6.73
N PHE A 269 -7.77 5.10 -6.03
CA PHE A 269 -6.34 5.19 -5.74
C PHE A 269 -5.47 5.05 -6.99
N ARG A 270 -5.91 4.29 -8.01
CA ARG A 270 -5.24 4.26 -9.31
C ARG A 270 -5.32 5.61 -10.03
N GLN A 271 -6.48 6.28 -9.97
CA GLN A 271 -6.62 7.65 -10.49
C GLN A 271 -5.70 8.63 -9.73
N LEU A 272 -5.62 8.51 -8.40
CA LEU A 272 -4.73 9.33 -7.58
C LEU A 272 -3.26 9.13 -7.98
N GLU A 273 -2.84 7.89 -8.22
CA GLU A 273 -1.50 7.60 -8.71
C GLU A 273 -1.23 8.27 -10.07
N ASP A 274 -2.20 8.28 -11.00
CA ASP A 274 -2.07 8.98 -12.28
C ASP A 274 -1.97 10.51 -12.11
N LEU A 275 -2.67 11.08 -11.13
CA LEU A 275 -2.54 12.50 -10.81
C LEU A 275 -1.15 12.85 -10.24
N LEU A 276 -0.53 11.94 -9.49
CA LEU A 276 0.83 12.11 -8.94
C LEU A 276 1.94 11.94 -9.99
N LYS A 277 1.60 11.39 -11.17
CA LYS A 277 2.51 11.22 -12.31
C LYS A 277 2.55 12.45 -13.24
N LYS A 278 1.54 13.32 -13.17
CA LYS A 278 1.48 14.60 -13.90
C LYS A 278 2.31 15.66 -13.17
#